data_AF-A0A7S1AJN4-F1
#
_entry.id   AF-A0A7S1AJN4-F1
#
_cell.length_a   1.000
_cell.length_b   1.000
_cell.length_c   1.000
_cell.angle_alpha   90.00
_cell.angle_beta   90.00
_cell.angle_gamma   90.00
#
_symmetry.space_group_name_H-M   'P 1'
#
loop_
_entity.id
_entity.type
_entity.pdbx_description
1 polymer ?
#
loop_
_entity_poly.entity_id
_entity_poly.type
_entity_poly.pdbx_seq_one_letter_code
_entity_poly.pdbx_strand_id
1 'polypeptide(L)'
;AYRGKLLSIALLAGKSVNLRFYIGHMNDGVWTPDPLPWNVLTFMDLDAGSSTRTNERLTSFDHARYVSGSSITVQESNESVEFECHVPGNVVNPSDITLDEAQRGVALALEFEEKESFLVRIDNLARSKRAILITGVTTLNWLELLPAPTPAPTPAPTPAP
;
A
#
# COMPACT_ATOMS: atom_id res chain seq x y z
N ALA A 1 14.96 6.62 17.82
CA ALA A 1 14.33 5.80 16.77
C ALA A 1 13.23 6.64 16.12
N TYR A 2 13.29 6.86 14.80
CA TYR A 2 12.21 7.53 14.08
C TYR A 2 10.99 6.61 14.14
N ARG A 3 9.99 6.95 14.97
CA ARG A 3 8.71 6.24 14.96
C ARG A 3 8.03 6.69 13.66
N GLY A 4 7.80 5.77 12.73
CA GLY A 4 7.19 6.10 11.44
C GLY A 4 5.86 6.83 11.65
N LYS A 5 5.48 7.68 10.69
CA LYS A 5 4.22 8.41 10.73
C LYS A 5 3.19 7.70 9.86
N LEU A 6 1.93 7.75 10.32
CA LEU A 6 0.78 7.31 9.55
C LEU A 6 0.25 8.48 8.71
N LEU A 7 0.03 8.24 7.42
CA LEU A 7 -0.83 9.08 6.61
C LEU A 7 -2.27 8.63 6.81
N SER A 8 -3.14 9.57 7.17
CA SER A 8 -4.58 9.33 7.33
C SER A 8 -5.35 10.13 6.30
N ILE A 9 -6.25 9.46 5.57
CA ILE A 9 -7.12 10.09 4.57
C ILE A 9 -8.56 9.78 4.95
N ALA A 10 -9.36 10.82 5.21
CA ALA A 10 -10.79 10.67 5.42
C ALA A 10 -11.53 10.61 4.07
N LEU A 11 -12.16 9.49 3.77
CA LEU A 11 -12.93 9.29 2.55
C LEU A 11 -14.44 9.29 2.86
N LEU A 12 -15.19 10.17 2.19
CA LEU A 12 -16.65 10.26 2.36
C LEU A 12 -17.36 9.01 1.81
N ALA A 13 -18.58 8.78 2.30
CA ALA A 13 -19.41 7.65 1.88
C ALA A 13 -19.64 7.62 0.36
N GLY A 14 -19.52 6.43 -0.25
CA GLY A 14 -19.74 6.22 -1.68
C GLY A 14 -18.75 6.97 -2.58
N LYS A 15 -17.56 7.32 -2.07
CA LYS A 15 -16.51 8.02 -2.84
C LYS A 15 -15.33 7.11 -3.09
N SER A 16 -14.64 7.41 -4.17
CA SER A 16 -13.40 6.77 -4.57
C SER A 16 -12.31 7.82 -4.66
N VAL A 17 -11.08 7.42 -4.37
CA VAL A 17 -9.89 8.25 -4.57
C VAL A 17 -8.83 7.45 -5.31
N ASN A 18 -8.17 8.09 -6.27
CA ASN A 18 -6.95 7.58 -6.90
C ASN A 18 -5.77 8.30 -6.26
N LEU A 19 -4.90 7.54 -5.59
CA LEU A 19 -3.66 8.06 -5.03
C LEU A 19 -2.51 7.64 -5.93
N ARG A 20 -1.88 8.63 -6.55
CA ARG A 20 -0.65 8.44 -7.31
C ARG A 20 0.51 8.93 -6.49
N PHE A 21 1.49 8.05 -6.29
CA PHE A 21 2.73 8.37 -5.59
C PHE A 21 3.81 8.60 -6.63
N TYR A 22 4.61 9.64 -6.43
CA TYR A 22 5.77 9.97 -7.24
C TYR A 22 7.01 9.91 -6.36
N ILE A 23 8.04 9.22 -6.85
CA ILE A 23 9.30 9.02 -6.17
C ILE A 23 10.38 9.78 -6.96
N GLY A 24 11.11 10.61 -6.24
CA GLY A 24 12.03 11.57 -6.83
C GLY A 24 12.49 12.59 -5.80
N HIS A 25 13.26 13.55 -6.27
CA HIS A 25 13.78 14.63 -5.46
C HIS A 25 13.60 15.97 -6.19
N MET A 26 13.52 17.05 -5.42
CA MET A 26 13.46 18.42 -5.91
C MET A 26 14.85 19.05 -5.82
N ASN A 27 15.43 19.44 -6.95
CA ASN A 27 16.66 20.23 -7.01
C ASN A 27 16.36 21.55 -7.71
N ASP A 28 16.63 22.68 -7.04
CA ASP A 28 16.45 24.03 -7.59
C ASP A 28 15.06 24.28 -8.24
N GLY A 29 14.01 23.74 -7.64
CA GLY A 29 12.64 23.88 -8.15
C GLY A 29 12.27 22.95 -9.30
N VAL A 30 13.16 22.05 -9.71
CA VAL A 30 12.92 21.02 -10.73
C VAL A 30 12.73 19.67 -10.06
N TRP A 31 11.64 18.98 -10.40
CA TRP A 31 11.42 17.59 -10.01
C TRP A 31 12.23 16.65 -10.88
N THR A 32 13.03 15.79 -10.26
CA THR A 32 13.75 14.71 -10.93
C THR A 32 13.22 13.37 -10.40
N PRO A 33 12.59 12.54 -11.25
CA PRO A 33 12.20 11.19 -10.88
C PRO A 33 13.41 10.37 -10.46
N ASP A 34 13.25 9.58 -9.40
CA ASP A 34 14.29 8.73 -8.84
C ASP A 34 13.64 7.39 -8.45
N PRO A 35 13.57 6.41 -9.37
CA PRO A 35 12.93 5.14 -9.10
C PRO A 35 13.67 4.45 -7.96
N LEU A 36 12.95 4.16 -6.89
CA LEU A 36 13.50 3.36 -5.81
C LEU A 36 13.47 1.89 -6.24
N PRO A 37 14.56 1.13 -6.02
CA PRO A 37 14.64 -0.26 -6.46
C PRO A 37 13.56 -1.12 -5.79
N TRP A 38 13.13 -0.70 -4.60
CA TRP A 38 12.16 -1.43 -3.79
C TRP A 38 11.40 -0.49 -2.84
N ASN A 39 10.07 -0.56 -2.86
CA ASN A 39 9.18 0.21 -1.99
C ASN A 39 8.05 -0.66 -1.47
N VAL A 40 7.70 -0.50 -0.20
CA VAL A 40 6.57 -1.21 0.42
C VAL A 40 5.61 -0.21 1.02
N LEU A 41 4.34 -0.25 0.65
CA LEU A 41 3.29 0.51 1.34
C LEU A 41 2.37 -0.45 2.07
N THR A 42 2.12 -0.17 3.35
CA THR A 42 1.08 -0.90 4.09
C THR A 42 -0.17 -0.03 4.18
N PHE A 43 -1.28 -0.59 3.73
CA PHE A 43 -2.62 -0.06 3.94
C PHE A 43 -3.24 -0.81 5.11
N MET A 44 -3.75 -0.05 6.07
CA MET A 44 -4.18 -0.53 7.36
C MET A 44 -5.64 -0.20 7.57
N ASP A 45 -6.27 -0.98 8.45
CA ASP A 45 -7.62 -0.72 8.94
C ASP A 45 -8.68 -0.77 7.83
N LEU A 46 -8.52 -1.70 6.87
CA LEU A 46 -9.60 -1.98 5.94
C LEU A 46 -10.72 -2.67 6.69
N ASP A 47 -11.90 -2.07 6.74
CA ASP A 47 -13.03 -2.61 7.49
C ASP A 47 -14.25 -2.92 6.61
N ALA A 48 -15.08 -3.82 7.14
CA ALA A 48 -16.45 -3.99 6.69
C ALA A 48 -17.41 -3.28 7.64
N GLY A 49 -18.55 -2.85 7.13
CA GLY A 49 -19.64 -2.34 7.98
C GLY A 49 -20.52 -3.46 8.52
N SER A 50 -20.43 -4.64 7.90
CA SER A 50 -21.15 -5.86 8.24
C SER A 50 -20.46 -7.05 7.62
N SER A 51 -20.71 -8.26 8.13
CA SER A 51 -20.11 -9.50 7.58
C SER A 51 -20.56 -9.83 6.16
N THR A 52 -21.62 -9.16 5.68
CA THR A 52 -22.23 -9.40 4.36
C THR A 52 -21.90 -8.33 3.33
N ARG A 53 -21.13 -7.29 3.66
CA ARG A 53 -20.85 -6.16 2.75
C ARG A 53 -19.43 -5.65 2.92
N THR A 54 -18.69 -5.52 1.82
CA THR A 54 -17.42 -4.80 1.79
C THR A 54 -17.71 -3.30 1.87
N ASN A 55 -16.94 -2.62 2.71
CA ASN A 55 -17.07 -1.17 2.88
C ASN A 55 -15.86 -0.44 2.32
N GLU A 56 -14.69 -1.06 2.35
CA GLU A 56 -13.47 -0.50 1.77
C GLU A 56 -12.85 -1.52 0.83
N ARG A 57 -12.49 -1.04 -0.35
CA ARG A 57 -11.76 -1.81 -1.35
C ARG A 57 -10.55 -1.04 -1.79
N LEU A 58 -9.42 -1.73 -1.86
CA LEU A 58 -8.21 -1.22 -2.49
C LEU A 58 -7.97 -1.96 -3.80
N THR A 59 -7.65 -1.22 -4.85
CA THR A 59 -7.24 -1.79 -6.14
C THR A 59 -5.84 -1.30 -6.47
N SER A 60 -4.95 -2.23 -6.78
CA SER A 60 -3.59 -1.96 -7.25
C SER A 60 -3.40 -2.52 -8.65
N PHE A 61 -2.68 -1.76 -9.49
CA PHE A 61 -2.54 -2.08 -10.92
C PHE A 61 -1.13 -2.55 -11.28
N ASP A 62 -0.12 -2.15 -10.51
CA ASP A 62 1.27 -2.27 -10.95
C ASP A 62 2.26 -2.55 -9.81
N HIS A 63 1.77 -3.16 -8.72
CA HIS A 63 2.63 -3.75 -7.69
C HIS A 63 3.32 -5.01 -8.24
N ALA A 64 4.51 -5.30 -7.71
CA ALA A 64 5.28 -6.50 -8.05
C ALA A 64 4.84 -7.70 -7.18
N ARG A 65 4.69 -7.46 -5.87
CA ARG A 65 4.32 -8.47 -4.87
C ARG A 65 3.35 -7.86 -3.86
N TYR A 66 2.59 -8.70 -3.18
CA TYR A 66 1.72 -8.27 -2.09
C TYR A 66 1.70 -9.32 -0.98
N VAL A 67 1.38 -8.87 0.23
CA VAL A 67 1.03 -9.71 1.37
C VAL A 67 -0.24 -9.14 1.97
N SER A 68 -1.17 -9.99 2.39
CA SER A 68 -2.42 -9.54 2.99
C SER A 68 -2.69 -10.26 4.30
N GLY A 69 -3.36 -9.57 5.21
CA GLY A 69 -3.83 -10.12 6.46
C GLY A 69 -4.89 -11.20 6.25
N SER A 70 -5.08 -12.05 7.27
CA SER A 70 -6.00 -13.18 7.23
C SER A 70 -7.47 -12.82 6.99
N SER A 71 -7.86 -11.56 7.20
CA SER A 71 -9.22 -11.06 7.02
C SER A 71 -9.43 -10.32 5.69
N ILE A 72 -8.39 -10.22 4.87
CA ILE A 72 -8.43 -9.61 3.55
C ILE A 72 -8.71 -10.70 2.50
N THR A 73 -9.77 -10.50 1.74
CA THR A 73 -10.06 -11.28 0.54
C THR A 73 -9.35 -10.62 -0.64
N VAL A 74 -8.71 -11.45 -1.47
CA VAL A 74 -7.96 -11.00 -2.64
C VAL A 74 -8.62 -11.54 -3.90
N GLN A 75 -8.85 -10.66 -4.87
CA GLN A 75 -9.38 -11.02 -6.18
C GLN A 75 -8.41 -10.53 -7.25
N GLU A 76 -7.77 -11.46 -7.94
CA GLU A 76 -6.83 -11.16 -9.01
C GLU A 76 -7.53 -11.15 -10.37
N SER A 77 -7.16 -10.17 -11.20
CA SER A 77 -7.53 -10.08 -12.60
C SER A 77 -6.28 -9.87 -13.45
N ASN A 78 -6.42 -9.94 -14.77
CA ASN A 78 -5.29 -9.71 -15.68
C ASN A 78 -4.73 -8.27 -15.61
N GLU A 79 -5.51 -7.31 -15.11
CA GLU A 79 -5.18 -5.87 -15.16
C GLU A 79 -4.94 -5.26 -13.77
N SER A 80 -5.42 -5.92 -12.71
CA SER A 80 -5.36 -5.38 -11.36
C SER A 80 -5.61 -6.45 -10.30
N VAL A 81 -5.26 -6.15 -9.06
CA VAL A 81 -5.63 -6.94 -7.89
C VAL A 81 -6.48 -6.09 -6.95
N GLU A 82 -7.62 -6.65 -6.56
CA GLU A 82 -8.55 -6.05 -5.61
C GLU A 82 -8.40 -6.71 -4.23
N PHE A 83 -8.42 -5.88 -3.19
CA PHE A 83 -8.31 -6.27 -1.80
C PHE A 83 -9.51 -5.73 -1.03
N GLU A 84 -10.23 -6.61 -0.34
CA GLU A 84 -11.44 -6.26 0.41
C GLU A 84 -11.45 -6.90 1.79
N CYS A 85 -11.91 -6.19 2.81
CA CYS A 85 -12.21 -6.79 4.10
C CYS A 85 -13.72 -7.03 4.26
N HIS A 86 -14.10 -8.22 4.71
CA HIS A 86 -15.48 -8.57 5.07
C HIS A 86 -15.69 -8.68 6.59
N VAL A 87 -14.67 -8.39 7.40
CA VAL A 87 -14.77 -8.42 8.86
C VAL A 87 -15.35 -7.09 9.36
N PRO A 88 -16.48 -7.10 10.10
CA PRO A 88 -17.06 -5.89 10.67
C PRO A 88 -16.06 -5.16 11.57
N GLY A 89 -16.00 -3.82 11.50
CA GLY A 89 -15.06 -2.95 12.24
C GLY A 89 -15.04 -3.15 13.77
N ASN A 90 -14.36 -4.20 14.21
CA ASN A 90 -14.12 -4.59 15.59
C ASN A 90 -12.64 -4.54 15.96
N VAL A 91 -11.78 -4.31 14.96
CA VAL A 91 -10.34 -4.10 15.14
C VAL A 91 -10.11 -2.63 15.49
N VAL A 92 -9.26 -2.38 16.49
CA VAL A 92 -8.91 -1.02 16.91
C VAL A 92 -7.95 -0.43 15.88
N ASN A 93 -8.28 0.77 15.37
CA ASN A 93 -7.44 1.51 14.44
C ASN A 93 -5.99 1.61 14.95
N PRO A 94 -4.98 1.32 14.12
CA PRO A 94 -3.58 1.48 14.48
C PRO A 94 -3.24 2.92 14.88
N SER A 95 -2.48 3.06 15.96
CA SER A 95 -1.94 4.35 16.41
C SER A 95 -0.48 4.57 16.01
N ASP A 96 0.20 3.52 15.55
CA ASP A 96 1.57 3.54 15.07
C ASP A 96 1.79 2.53 13.93
N ILE A 97 3.03 2.42 13.44
CA ILE A 97 3.41 1.59 12.29
C ILE A 97 3.56 0.10 12.61
N THR A 98 3.56 -0.28 13.88
CA THR A 98 3.68 -1.65 14.37
C THR A 98 2.28 -2.18 14.60
N LEU A 99 1.94 -3.27 13.92
CA LEU A 99 0.62 -3.86 14.00
C LEU A 99 0.63 -5.05 14.93
N ASP A 100 -0.38 -5.15 15.79
CA ASP A 100 -0.69 -6.41 16.46
C ASP A 100 -1.29 -7.42 15.45
N GLU A 101 -1.57 -8.64 15.93
CA GLU A 101 -2.09 -9.70 15.08
C GLU A 101 -3.46 -9.37 14.46
N ALA A 102 -4.35 -8.73 15.22
CA ALA A 102 -5.68 -8.37 14.74
C ALA A 102 -5.61 -7.25 13.70
N GLN A 103 -4.80 -6.22 13.97
CA GLN A 103 -4.54 -5.12 13.06
C GLN A 103 -3.87 -5.58 11.77
N ARG A 104 -2.90 -6.50 11.88
CA ARG A 104 -2.26 -7.12 10.70
C ARG A 104 -3.26 -7.94 9.91
N GLY A 105 -4.24 -8.58 10.57
CA GLY A 105 -5.32 -9.34 9.94
C GLY A 105 -6.18 -8.53 8.97
N VAL A 106 -6.36 -7.23 9.22
CA VAL A 106 -7.15 -6.28 8.40
C VAL A 106 -6.27 -5.26 7.67
N ALA A 107 -5.00 -5.59 7.46
CA ALA A 107 -4.05 -4.77 6.72
C ALA A 107 -3.50 -5.55 5.51
N LEU A 108 -2.91 -4.83 4.57
CA LEU A 108 -2.19 -5.41 3.44
C LEU A 108 -0.96 -4.56 3.10
N ALA A 109 0.04 -5.20 2.53
CA ALA A 109 1.22 -4.55 1.98
C ALA A 109 1.35 -4.79 0.49
N LEU A 110 1.70 -3.72 -0.21
CA LEU A 110 2.03 -3.73 -1.63
C LEU A 110 3.50 -3.39 -1.80
N GLU A 111 4.20 -4.21 -2.55
CA GLU A 111 5.59 -4.02 -2.95
C GLU A 111 5.67 -3.52 -4.39
N PHE A 112 6.47 -2.49 -4.63
CA PHE A 112 6.73 -1.90 -5.94
C PHE A 112 8.24 -1.90 -6.20
N GLU A 113 8.63 -2.39 -7.37
CA GLU A 113 10.04 -2.52 -7.77
C GLU A 113 10.36 -1.62 -8.96
N GLU A 114 11.48 -0.91 -8.90
CA GLU A 114 11.98 -0.07 -9.99
C GLU A 114 10.93 0.93 -10.54
N LYS A 115 10.12 1.50 -9.64
CA LYS A 115 9.04 2.44 -9.97
C LYS A 115 9.39 3.86 -9.55
N GLU A 116 9.27 4.79 -10.49
CA GLU A 116 9.24 6.23 -10.22
C GLU A 116 7.84 6.73 -9.84
N SER A 117 6.80 5.97 -10.18
CA SER A 117 5.43 6.23 -9.74
C SER A 117 4.59 4.96 -9.78
N PHE A 118 3.55 4.93 -8.95
CA PHE A 118 2.55 3.89 -8.93
C PHE A 118 1.19 4.46 -8.53
N LEU A 119 0.12 3.71 -8.83
CA LEU A 119 -1.25 4.13 -8.58
C LEU A 119 -1.98 3.08 -7.75
N VAL A 120 -2.64 3.56 -6.69
CA VAL A 120 -3.65 2.78 -5.96
C VAL A 120 -4.98 3.50 -6.01
N ARG A 121 -6.05 2.73 -6.18
CA ARG A 121 -7.42 3.21 -6.04
C ARG A 121 -7.97 2.72 -4.71
N ILE A 122 -8.67 3.59 -4.00
CA ILE A 122 -9.39 3.22 -2.78
C ILE A 122 -10.85 3.63 -2.94
N ASP A 123 -11.75 2.68 -2.73
CA ASP A 123 -13.19 2.89 -2.75
C ASP A 123 -13.73 2.80 -1.31
N ASN A 124 -14.47 3.82 -0.87
CA ASN A 124 -15.35 3.73 0.29
C ASN A 124 -16.76 3.42 -0.21
N LEU A 125 -17.10 2.13 -0.22
CA LEU A 125 -18.41 1.58 -0.58
C LEU A 125 -19.41 1.65 0.60
N ALA A 126 -18.96 2.07 1.78
CA ALA A 126 -19.81 2.26 2.95
C ALA A 126 -20.77 3.45 2.79
N ARG A 127 -21.81 3.45 3.63
CA ARG A 127 -22.72 4.60 3.80
C ARG A 127 -22.22 5.66 4.78
N SER A 128 -21.05 5.44 5.39
CA SER A 128 -20.42 6.33 6.35
C SER A 128 -19.04 6.77 5.87
N LYS A 129 -18.51 7.87 6.44
CA LYS A 129 -17.11 8.23 6.25
C LYS A 129 -16.19 7.16 6.84
N ARG A 130 -15.02 6.97 6.23
CA ARG A 130 -13.96 6.07 6.71
C ARG A 130 -12.61 6.74 6.69
N ALA A 131 -11.67 6.20 7.47
CA ALA A 131 -10.30 6.68 7.54
C ALA A 131 -9.38 5.61 6.98
N ILE A 132 -8.70 5.91 5.88
CA ILE A 132 -7.68 5.04 5.34
C ILE A 132 -6.34 5.39 5.98
N LEU A 133 -5.68 4.38 6.55
CA LEU A 133 -4.39 4.54 7.20
C LEU A 133 -3.30 3.91 6.35
N ILE A 134 -2.25 4.67 6.08
CA ILE A 134 -1.14 4.24 5.22
C ILE A 134 0.18 4.48 5.96
N THR A 135 1.09 3.51 5.93
CA THR A 135 2.48 3.71 6.36
C THR A 135 3.45 3.43 5.21
N GLY A 136 4.56 4.17 5.24
CA GLY A 136 5.61 4.15 4.22
C GLY A 136 6.49 2.89 4.25
N VAL A 137 7.54 2.92 3.42
CA VAL A 137 8.51 1.85 3.09
C VAL A 137 9.09 1.16 4.32
N THR A 138 8.35 0.17 4.80
CA THR A 138 8.77 -0.70 5.88
C THR A 138 8.21 -2.10 5.70
N THR A 139 9.04 -3.10 5.96
CA THR A 139 8.67 -4.52 6.06
C THR A 139 8.50 -4.97 7.51
N LEU A 140 8.43 -4.03 8.45
CA LEU A 140 8.37 -4.33 9.88
C LEU A 140 7.26 -5.32 10.24
N ASN A 141 6.11 -5.24 9.56
CA ASN A 141 4.97 -6.15 9.79
C ASN A 141 4.92 -7.34 8.80
N TRP A 142 5.81 -7.36 7.80
CA TRP A 142 5.71 -8.19 6.58
C TRP A 142 7.08 -8.75 6.19
N LEU A 143 7.60 -9.65 7.04
CA LEU A 143 8.91 -10.26 6.81
C LEU A 143 8.94 -11.12 5.53
N GLU A 144 7.78 -11.53 5.03
CA GLU A 144 7.59 -12.28 3.79
C GLU A 144 7.98 -11.48 2.54
N LEU A 145 8.02 -10.15 2.65
CA LEU A 145 8.52 -9.27 1.58
C LEU A 145 10.05 -9.16 1.58
N LEU A 146 10.74 -9.77 2.55
CA LEU A 146 12.20 -9.87 2.58
C LEU A 146 12.70 -11.14 1.88
N PRO A 147 13.93 -11.11 1.33
CA PRO A 147 14.80 -9.93 1.18
C PRO A 147 14.30 -8.99 0.07
N ALA A 148 14.84 -7.77 0.04
CA ALA A 148 14.67 -6.88 -1.10
C ALA A 148 15.16 -7.55 -2.40
N PRO A 149 14.58 -7.22 -3.56
CA PRO A 149 15.05 -7.70 -4.85
C PRO A 149 16.52 -7.34 -5.08
N THR A 150 17.26 -8.25 -5.71
CA THR A 150 18.64 -7.99 -6.13
C THR A 150 18.61 -6.98 -7.30
N PRO A 151 19.30 -5.83 -7.22
CA PRO A 151 19.36 -4.89 -8.33
C PRO A 151 19.86 -5.56 -9.61
N ALA A 152 19.34 -5.12 -10.76
CA ALA A 152 19.89 -5.56 -12.04
C ALA A 152 21.39 -5.22 -12.13
N PRO A 153 22.22 -6.08 -12.77
CA PRO A 153 23.63 -5.79 -12.93
C PRO A 153 23.82 -4.46 -13.65
N THR A 154 24.67 -3.59 -13.11
CA THR A 154 25.06 -2.36 -13.81
C THR A 154 25.69 -2.72 -15.16
N PRO A 155 25.23 -2.13 -16.29
CA PRO A 155 25.86 -2.36 -17.58
C PRO A 155 27.36 -2.09 -17.49
N ALA A 156 28.18 -2.98 -18.08
CA ALA A 156 29.61 -2.73 -18.16
C ALA A 156 29.86 -1.42 -18.93
N PRO A 157 30.84 -0.60 -18.52
CA PRO A 157 31.17 0.61 -19.25
C PRO A 157 31.46 0.27 -20.71
N THR A 158 30.82 0.98 -21.65
CA THR A 158 31.12 0.85 -23.07
C THR A 158 32.58 1.24 -23.28
N PRO A 159 33.43 0.39 -23.89
CA PRO A 159 34.80 0.76 -24.21
C PRO A 159 34.80 2.05 -25.05
N ALA A 160 35.60 3.03 -24.64
CA ALA A 160 35.86 4.19 -25.47
C ALA A 160 36.61 3.75 -26.74
N PRO A 161 36.34 4.37 -27.90
CA PRO A 161 37.04 4.07 -29.16
C PRO A 161 38.54 4.39 -29.10
#